data_AF-A0A6I2MHC1-F1
#
_entry.id   AF-A0A6I2MHC1-F1
#
_cell.length_a   1.000
_cell.length_b   1.000
_cell.length_c   1.000
_cell.angle_alpha   90.00
_cell.angle_beta   90.00
_cell.angle_gamma   90.00
#
_symmetry.space_group_name_H-M   'P 1'
#
loop_
_entity.id
_entity.type
_entity.pdbx_description
1 polymer ?
#
loop_
_entity_poly.entity_id
_entity_poly.type
_entity_poly.pdbx_seq_one_letter_code
_entity_poly.pdbx_strand_id
1 'polypeptide(L)'
;MLGQNKSVKKGGTRTFWRILICLSERALALALLFCGISYNHSYLSTSVNIISGDCTKDFLGGEETLLLIDTIFISHAHRDEAYVRELVNLLTMMKVPNIVCSSYPGYHIPNDEDIYEYLHKKLSGNSWVIYVLSEHYYRSPACLNEMGACWILNKKYTAILTPSFDYKEMKGAINPNQISFKLNDLDRLYEFLENAREVFKLEKPPGTFLVKICEQAVRNVNQLADDEKRDRKLITCHLEGIRIDPKESLCLQIRLRLKNPEDHDIQLDVLKIGLSDENGSTFNYTLQPADIKLYSLENKIVFLSVKIGDSKYEPYLHQSEKIDLKFSRDVW
;
A
#
# COMPACT_ATOMS: atom_id res chain seq x y z
N MET A 1 -33.41 46.00 20.76
CA MET A 1 -32.31 45.78 19.79
C MET A 1 -31.52 44.57 20.29
N LEU A 2 -31.79 43.36 19.76
CA LEU A 2 -30.98 42.67 18.73
C LEU A 2 -29.50 42.61 19.17
N GLY A 3 -28.95 41.48 19.66
CA GLY A 3 -28.71 40.21 18.95
C GLY A 3 -27.27 40.23 18.39
N GLN A 4 -26.38 39.25 18.51
CA GLN A 4 -26.51 37.80 18.65
C GLN A 4 -25.24 37.18 19.29
N ASN A 5 -25.46 36.09 20.02
CA ASN A 5 -24.47 35.06 20.37
C ASN A 5 -24.11 34.24 19.11
N LYS A 6 -22.82 34.10 18.80
CA LYS A 6 -22.36 33.08 17.84
C LYS A 6 -22.02 31.78 18.58
N SER A 7 -22.94 30.82 18.47
CA SER A 7 -22.74 29.42 18.81
C SER A 7 -21.81 28.76 17.78
N VAL A 8 -20.73 28.17 18.26
CA VAL A 8 -19.83 27.29 17.49
C VAL A 8 -20.55 25.96 17.26
N LYS A 9 -20.96 25.69 16.01
CA LYS A 9 -21.56 24.42 15.61
C LYS A 9 -20.49 23.31 15.57
N LYS A 10 -20.50 22.41 16.55
CA LYS A 10 -19.94 21.05 16.44
C LYS A 10 -20.86 20.23 15.53
N GLY A 11 -20.44 19.94 14.29
CA GLY A 11 -21.30 19.29 13.29
C GLY A 11 -20.62 18.37 12.26
N GLY A 12 -19.39 17.91 12.48
CA GLY A 12 -18.64 17.10 11.49
C GLY A 12 -18.70 15.58 11.68
N THR A 13 -18.85 15.08 12.91
CA THR A 13 -18.60 13.65 13.21
C THR A 13 -19.83 12.73 13.15
N ARG A 14 -21.06 13.27 13.15
CA ARG A 14 -22.30 12.45 13.09
C ARG A 14 -22.82 12.22 11.67
N THR A 15 -22.43 13.05 10.71
CA THR A 15 -22.84 12.92 9.29
C THR A 15 -21.99 11.85 8.58
N PHE A 16 -20.73 11.72 8.98
CA PHE A 16 -19.77 10.73 8.49
C PHE A 16 -20.24 9.28 8.71
N TRP A 17 -20.68 8.94 9.93
CA TRP A 17 -21.22 7.60 10.23
C TRP A 17 -22.51 7.31 9.47
N ARG A 18 -23.37 8.30 9.23
CA ARG A 18 -24.62 8.11 8.47
C ARG A 18 -24.39 7.82 6.99
N ILE A 19 -23.38 8.43 6.38
CA ILE A 19 -23.07 8.25 4.95
C ILE A 19 -22.24 6.97 4.73
N LEU A 20 -21.31 6.64 5.64
CA LEU A 20 -20.60 5.35 5.62
C LEU A 20 -21.56 4.18 5.89
N ILE A 21 -22.52 4.34 6.80
CA ILE A 21 -23.61 3.37 6.99
C ILE A 21 -24.46 3.31 5.72
N CYS A 22 -24.76 4.41 5.02
CA CYS A 22 -25.58 4.36 3.81
C CYS A 22 -24.85 3.71 2.60
N LEU A 23 -23.55 3.93 2.43
CA LEU A 23 -22.75 3.30 1.37
C LEU A 23 -22.39 1.84 1.71
N SER A 24 -22.11 1.54 2.98
CA SER A 24 -21.91 0.16 3.43
C SER A 24 -23.21 -0.63 3.45
N GLU A 25 -24.35 -0.09 3.87
CA GLU A 25 -25.65 -0.77 3.81
C GLU A 25 -26.12 -0.98 2.37
N ARG A 26 -25.81 -0.07 1.44
CA ARG A 26 -26.12 -0.26 0.00
C ARG A 26 -25.24 -1.33 -0.64
N ALA A 27 -23.95 -1.39 -0.28
CA ALA A 27 -23.04 -2.44 -0.72
C ALA A 27 -23.33 -3.80 -0.04
N LEU A 28 -23.69 -3.80 1.25
CA LEU A 28 -24.05 -4.98 2.03
C LEU A 28 -25.42 -5.53 1.60
N ALA A 29 -26.38 -4.67 1.25
CA ALA A 29 -27.67 -5.09 0.72
C ALA A 29 -27.54 -5.73 -0.67
N LEU A 30 -26.67 -5.21 -1.56
CA LEU A 30 -26.35 -5.87 -2.82
C LEU A 30 -25.57 -7.17 -2.61
N ALA A 31 -24.63 -7.21 -1.67
CA ALA A 31 -23.89 -8.43 -1.33
C ALA A 31 -24.80 -9.51 -0.70
N LEU A 32 -25.78 -9.13 0.12
CA LEU A 32 -26.75 -10.04 0.75
C LEU A 32 -27.80 -10.54 -0.25
N LEU A 33 -28.19 -9.75 -1.25
CA LEU A 33 -29.07 -10.17 -2.35
C LEU A 33 -28.42 -11.24 -3.24
N PHE A 34 -27.10 -11.22 -3.40
CA PHE A 34 -26.37 -12.25 -4.16
C PHE A 34 -25.96 -13.48 -3.32
N CYS A 35 -26.04 -13.43 -1.99
CA CYS A 35 -25.60 -14.51 -1.09
C CYS A 35 -26.73 -15.41 -0.55
N GLY A 36 -27.99 -15.22 -0.99
CA GLY A 36 -29.07 -16.20 -0.75
C GLY A 36 -29.51 -16.38 0.71
N ILE A 37 -29.37 -15.38 1.57
CA ILE A 37 -29.83 -15.46 2.97
C ILE A 37 -31.24 -14.83 3.08
N SER A 38 -32.27 -15.65 3.25
CA SER A 38 -33.65 -15.21 3.51
C SER A 38 -33.78 -14.54 4.88
N TYR A 39 -34.21 -13.26 4.90
CA TYR A 39 -34.82 -12.63 6.08
C TYR A 39 -36.08 -11.83 5.71
N ASN A 40 -36.95 -11.69 6.72
CA ASN A 40 -38.40 -11.46 6.65
C ASN A 40 -38.95 -10.23 5.89
N HIS A 41 -40.17 -10.41 5.39
CA HIS A 41 -40.82 -9.75 4.25
C HIS A 41 -41.54 -8.40 4.55
N SER A 42 -40.95 -7.49 5.33
CA SER A 42 -41.62 -6.19 5.64
C SER A 42 -40.79 -4.92 5.42
N TYR A 43 -39.54 -5.03 4.96
CA TYR A 43 -38.68 -3.86 4.68
C TYR A 43 -38.44 -3.58 3.19
N LEU A 44 -38.99 -4.41 2.28
CA LEU A 44 -38.70 -4.29 0.85
C LEU A 44 -39.59 -3.32 0.05
N SER A 45 -40.70 -2.80 0.59
CA SER A 45 -41.59 -1.93 -0.21
C SER A 45 -41.14 -0.47 -0.27
N THR A 46 -40.27 -0.02 0.63
CA THR A 46 -39.83 1.39 0.68
C THR A 46 -38.49 1.62 -0.02
N SER A 47 -37.69 0.56 -0.20
CA SER A 47 -36.36 0.64 -0.84
C SER A 47 -36.39 0.50 -2.36
N VAL A 48 -37.49 0.00 -2.95
CA VAL A 48 -37.65 -0.11 -4.41
C VAL A 48 -38.04 1.24 -5.04
N ASN A 49 -38.77 2.10 -4.32
CA ASN A 49 -39.16 3.42 -4.83
C ASN A 49 -38.02 4.45 -4.88
N ILE A 50 -36.87 4.18 -4.26
CA ILE A 50 -35.67 5.03 -4.37
C ILE A 50 -34.83 4.64 -5.61
N ILE A 51 -35.05 3.45 -6.18
CA ILE A 51 -34.28 2.94 -7.33
C ILE A 51 -34.86 3.46 -8.67
N SER A 52 -36.10 3.94 -8.70
CA SER A 52 -36.77 4.38 -9.94
C SER A 52 -37.04 5.89 -10.05
N GLY A 53 -36.40 6.72 -9.22
CA GLY A 53 -36.78 8.14 -9.05
C GLY A 53 -36.02 9.18 -9.85
N ASP A 54 -34.68 9.09 -9.96
CA ASP A 54 -33.88 10.29 -10.33
C ASP A 54 -32.68 10.04 -11.28
N CYS A 55 -32.60 8.89 -11.97
CA CYS A 55 -31.46 8.61 -12.89
C CYS A 55 -31.79 8.51 -14.39
N THR A 56 -33.00 8.89 -14.84
CA THR A 56 -33.38 8.74 -16.27
C THR A 56 -33.81 10.02 -16.96
N LYS A 57 -33.28 11.19 -16.58
CA LYS A 57 -33.66 12.47 -17.23
C LYS A 57 -32.58 13.26 -17.97
N ASP A 58 -31.40 12.68 -18.18
CA ASP A 58 -30.40 13.25 -19.09
C ASP A 58 -30.09 12.27 -20.23
N PHE A 59 -31.13 11.86 -20.95
CA PHE A 59 -30.99 11.24 -22.26
C PHE A 59 -32.01 11.93 -23.16
N LEU A 60 -31.55 12.86 -23.99
CA LEU A 60 -32.00 13.16 -25.35
C LEU A 60 -31.38 14.50 -25.79
N GLY A 61 -30.35 14.43 -26.62
CA GLY A 61 -29.90 15.54 -27.47
C GLY A 61 -28.57 16.20 -27.07
N GLY A 62 -27.46 15.63 -27.54
CA GLY A 62 -26.15 16.27 -27.54
C GLY A 62 -25.12 15.35 -28.19
N GLU A 63 -24.37 15.85 -29.18
CA GLU A 63 -23.31 15.12 -29.88
C GLU A 63 -22.42 14.34 -28.90
N GLU A 64 -22.11 13.07 -29.21
CA GLU A 64 -21.10 12.28 -28.51
C GLU A 64 -19.75 12.98 -28.64
N THR A 65 -19.47 13.87 -27.71
CA THR A 65 -18.12 14.34 -27.47
C THR A 65 -17.38 13.14 -26.90
N LEU A 66 -16.62 12.45 -27.75
CA LEU A 66 -15.66 11.42 -27.34
C LEU A 66 -14.88 11.98 -26.15
N LEU A 67 -15.23 11.48 -24.98
CA LEU A 67 -14.74 11.90 -23.68
C LEU A 67 -13.25 11.54 -23.62
N LEU A 68 -12.40 12.46 -24.11
CA LEU A 68 -10.95 12.29 -24.19
C LEU A 68 -10.40 12.07 -22.78
N ILE A 69 -9.59 11.03 -22.64
CA ILE A 69 -8.86 10.75 -21.41
C ILE A 69 -7.82 11.85 -21.24
N ASP A 70 -7.89 12.57 -20.13
CA ASP A 70 -7.00 13.70 -19.83
C ASP A 70 -6.11 13.46 -18.61
N THR A 71 -6.38 12.39 -17.85
CA THR A 71 -5.74 12.09 -16.57
C THR A 71 -5.42 10.60 -16.42
N ILE A 72 -4.23 10.29 -15.90
CA ILE A 72 -3.88 8.95 -15.39
C ILE A 72 -3.98 8.96 -13.87
N PHE A 73 -4.70 8.01 -13.29
CA PHE A 73 -4.74 7.77 -11.85
C PHE A 73 -3.98 6.49 -11.51
N ILE A 74 -2.94 6.56 -10.68
CA ILE A 74 -2.13 5.39 -10.30
C ILE A 74 -2.48 4.95 -8.89
N SER A 75 -3.22 3.85 -8.77
CA SER A 75 -3.54 3.20 -7.49
C SER A 75 -2.49 2.14 -7.18
N HIS A 76 -1.87 2.23 -6.00
CA HIS A 76 -0.81 1.33 -5.55
C HIS A 76 -0.73 1.31 -4.02
N ALA A 77 -0.06 0.31 -3.43
CA ALA A 77 0.21 0.34 -1.99
C ALA A 77 1.39 1.24 -1.68
N HIS A 78 1.36 1.92 -0.52
CA HIS A 78 2.46 2.77 -0.05
C HIS A 78 3.83 2.06 -0.06
N ARG A 79 3.87 0.75 0.20
CA ARG A 79 5.14 -0.02 0.20
C ARG A 79 5.74 -0.22 -1.18
N ASP A 80 4.96 -0.02 -2.24
CA ASP A 80 5.38 -0.18 -3.64
C ASP A 80 5.81 1.15 -4.29
N GLU A 81 5.95 2.23 -3.51
CA GLU A 81 6.28 3.57 -4.00
C GLU A 81 7.52 3.57 -4.91
N ALA A 82 8.54 2.78 -4.57
CA ALA A 82 9.76 2.68 -5.39
C ALA A 82 9.49 2.15 -6.81
N TYR A 83 8.61 1.16 -6.97
CA TYR A 83 8.19 0.68 -8.28
C TYR A 83 7.36 1.71 -9.02
N VAL A 84 6.44 2.37 -8.31
CA VAL A 84 5.55 3.39 -8.90
C VAL A 84 6.33 4.62 -9.37
N ARG A 85 7.39 5.00 -8.66
CA ARG A 85 8.29 6.07 -9.08
C ARG A 85 8.90 5.79 -10.46
N GLU A 86 9.33 4.57 -10.75
CA GLU A 86 9.84 4.22 -12.08
C GLU A 86 8.77 4.38 -13.17
N LEU A 87 7.54 3.97 -12.89
CA LEU A 87 6.41 4.15 -13.82
C LEU A 87 6.05 5.62 -14.03
N VAL A 88 5.97 6.42 -12.96
CA VAL A 88 5.69 7.86 -13.01
C VAL A 88 6.78 8.58 -13.80
N ASN A 89 8.05 8.21 -13.60
CA ASN A 89 9.16 8.78 -14.35
C ASN A 89 9.00 8.53 -15.86
N LEU A 90 8.66 7.31 -16.28
CA LEU A 90 8.40 7.00 -17.69
C LEU A 90 7.27 7.85 -18.28
N LEU A 91 6.14 7.94 -17.58
CA LEU A 91 4.98 8.73 -18.04
C LEU A 91 5.31 10.22 -18.10
N THR A 92 6.11 10.72 -17.15
CA THR A 92 6.60 12.11 -17.14
C THR A 92 7.55 12.40 -18.29
N MET A 93 8.48 11.47 -18.59
CA MET A 93 9.38 11.58 -19.75
C MET A 93 8.62 11.56 -21.08
N MET A 94 7.48 10.86 -21.14
CA MET A 94 6.54 10.89 -22.26
C MET A 94 5.68 12.15 -22.33
N LYS A 95 5.83 13.08 -21.36
CA LYS A 95 5.06 14.32 -21.24
C LYS A 95 3.55 14.11 -21.06
N VAL A 96 3.16 13.06 -20.34
CA VAL A 96 1.76 12.87 -19.94
C VAL A 96 1.38 14.01 -18.97
N PRO A 97 0.32 14.80 -19.26
CA PRO A 97 0.08 16.08 -18.60
C PRO A 97 -0.45 15.96 -17.16
N ASN A 98 -1.40 15.04 -16.90
CA ASN A 98 -2.02 14.90 -15.59
C ASN A 98 -1.86 13.47 -15.06
N ILE A 99 -0.91 13.28 -14.15
CA ILE A 99 -0.72 12.04 -13.41
C ILE A 99 -1.13 12.30 -11.97
N VAL A 100 -2.01 11.48 -11.42
CA VAL A 100 -2.42 11.54 -10.01
C VAL A 100 -1.89 10.29 -9.31
N CYS A 101 -1.00 10.50 -8.36
CA CYS A 101 -0.39 9.46 -7.54
C CYS A 101 -0.22 9.97 -6.11
N SER A 102 -0.95 9.41 -5.15
CA SER A 102 -1.04 9.91 -3.77
C SER A 102 0.24 9.74 -2.93
N SER A 103 1.19 8.93 -3.40
CA SER A 103 2.48 8.71 -2.72
C SER A 103 3.64 9.51 -3.31
N TYR A 104 3.47 10.16 -4.48
CA TYR A 104 4.57 10.81 -5.16
C TYR A 104 4.75 12.26 -4.69
N PRO A 105 5.95 12.69 -4.25
CA PRO A 105 6.20 14.06 -3.81
C PRO A 105 5.93 15.07 -4.93
N GLY A 106 4.93 15.93 -4.74
CA GLY A 106 4.55 16.97 -5.71
C GLY A 106 3.14 16.82 -6.30
N TYR A 107 2.44 15.71 -6.02
CA TYR A 107 1.04 15.47 -6.37
C TYR A 107 0.14 15.34 -5.13
N HIS A 108 0.50 16.04 -4.06
CA HIS A 108 -0.27 16.02 -2.81
C HIS A 108 -1.65 16.65 -3.00
N ILE A 109 -2.62 16.06 -2.32
CA ILE A 109 -3.94 16.66 -2.11
C ILE A 109 -3.71 18.02 -1.44
N PRO A 110 -4.31 19.12 -1.92
CA PRO A 110 -4.13 20.43 -1.30
C PRO A 110 -4.44 20.36 0.20
N ASN A 111 -3.66 21.08 1.00
CA ASN A 111 -3.97 21.23 2.43
C ASN A 111 -5.41 21.78 2.55
N ASP A 112 -6.18 21.19 3.46
CA ASP A 112 -7.61 21.49 3.73
C ASP A 112 -8.67 20.89 2.78
N GLU A 113 -8.30 20.02 1.82
CA GLU A 113 -9.27 19.27 1.02
C GLU A 113 -9.59 17.87 1.60
N ASP A 114 -10.87 17.47 1.58
CA ASP A 114 -11.27 16.09 1.91
C ASP A 114 -10.76 15.14 0.82
N ILE A 115 -9.95 14.16 1.24
CA ILE A 115 -9.31 13.18 0.36
C ILE A 115 -10.34 12.46 -0.52
N TYR A 116 -11.51 12.15 0.03
CA TYR A 116 -12.56 11.41 -0.68
C TYR A 116 -13.31 12.30 -1.68
N GLU A 117 -13.54 13.56 -1.34
CA GLU A 117 -14.15 14.52 -2.28
C GLU A 117 -13.19 14.85 -3.43
N TYR A 118 -11.90 15.00 -3.14
CA TYR A 118 -10.84 15.17 -4.15
C TYR A 118 -10.74 13.96 -5.08
N LEU A 119 -10.67 12.74 -4.51
CA LEU A 119 -10.63 11.50 -5.28
C LEU A 119 -11.91 11.32 -6.10
N HIS A 120 -13.09 11.59 -5.53
CA HIS A 120 -14.35 11.55 -6.27
C HIS A 120 -14.34 12.53 -7.45
N LYS A 121 -13.88 13.77 -7.25
CA LYS A 121 -13.79 14.77 -8.32
C LYS A 121 -12.82 14.35 -9.41
N LYS A 122 -11.64 13.82 -9.06
CA LYS A 122 -10.63 13.34 -10.04
C LYS A 122 -11.07 12.06 -10.76
N LEU A 123 -11.70 11.13 -10.04
CA LEU A 123 -12.22 9.88 -10.62
C LEU A 123 -13.49 10.11 -11.43
N SER A 124 -14.29 11.15 -11.14
CA SER A 124 -15.50 11.48 -11.92
C SER A 124 -15.20 11.94 -13.35
N GLY A 125 -14.01 12.52 -13.60
CA GLY A 125 -13.53 12.85 -14.95
C GLY A 125 -13.14 11.63 -15.81
N ASN A 126 -12.70 11.88 -17.05
CA ASN A 126 -12.21 10.83 -17.95
C ASN A 126 -10.79 10.42 -17.59
N SER A 127 -10.68 9.58 -16.57
CA SER A 127 -9.42 9.06 -16.09
C SER A 127 -9.15 7.65 -16.62
N TRP A 128 -7.88 7.39 -16.92
CA TRP A 128 -7.35 6.05 -17.09
C TRP A 128 -6.69 5.61 -15.78
N VAL A 129 -7.26 4.59 -15.16
CA VAL A 129 -6.77 4.03 -13.90
C VAL A 129 -5.65 3.01 -14.19
N ILE A 130 -4.54 3.11 -13.48
CA ILE A 130 -3.47 2.12 -13.49
C ILE A 130 -3.39 1.51 -12.10
N TYR A 131 -3.65 0.21 -12.01
CA TYR A 131 -3.41 -0.54 -10.79
C TYR A 131 -1.99 -1.09 -10.83
N VAL A 132 -1.18 -0.76 -9.82
CA VAL A 132 0.10 -1.42 -9.58
C VAL A 132 -0.11 -2.48 -8.51
N LEU A 133 -0.29 -3.73 -8.95
CA LEU A 133 -0.71 -4.86 -8.13
C LEU A 133 0.48 -5.57 -7.51
N SER A 134 0.35 -5.85 -6.21
CA SER A 134 1.31 -6.56 -5.38
C SER A 134 0.59 -7.26 -4.23
N GLU A 135 1.30 -8.07 -3.45
CA GLU A 135 0.77 -8.58 -2.18
C GLU A 135 0.41 -7.44 -1.22
N HIS A 136 1.16 -6.33 -1.24
CA HIS A 136 0.89 -5.15 -0.42
C HIS A 136 -0.39 -4.43 -0.86
N TYR A 137 -0.68 -4.39 -2.16
CA TYR A 137 -1.92 -3.84 -2.72
C TYR A 137 -3.14 -4.58 -2.17
N TYR A 138 -3.14 -5.91 -2.26
CA TYR A 138 -4.25 -6.74 -1.79
C TYR A 138 -4.40 -6.77 -0.27
N ARG A 139 -3.37 -6.37 0.48
CA ARG A 139 -3.42 -6.20 1.94
C ARG A 139 -3.89 -4.81 2.38
N SER A 140 -4.04 -3.85 1.45
CA SER A 140 -4.46 -2.49 1.75
C SER A 140 -5.97 -2.33 1.54
N PRO A 141 -6.78 -2.15 2.62
CA PRO A 141 -8.21 -1.94 2.48
C PRO A 141 -8.54 -0.68 1.66
N ALA A 142 -7.70 0.36 1.74
CA ALA A 142 -7.86 1.58 0.95
C ALA A 142 -7.74 1.29 -0.55
N CYS A 143 -6.70 0.57 -0.98
CA CYS A 143 -6.49 0.21 -2.39
C CYS A 143 -7.64 -0.65 -2.93
N LEU A 144 -8.13 -1.62 -2.15
CA LEU A 144 -9.26 -2.45 -2.54
C LEU A 144 -10.56 -1.64 -2.68
N ASN A 145 -10.78 -0.66 -1.80
CA ASN A 145 -11.92 0.24 -1.89
C ASN A 145 -11.84 1.15 -3.14
N GLU A 146 -10.64 1.66 -3.46
CA GLU A 146 -10.40 2.42 -4.71
C GLU A 146 -10.70 1.59 -5.95
N MET A 147 -10.24 0.33 -5.99
CA MET A 147 -10.52 -0.62 -7.08
C MET A 147 -12.03 -0.86 -7.23
N GLY A 148 -12.75 -1.06 -6.12
CA GLY A 148 -14.20 -1.23 -6.12
C GLY A 148 -14.94 -0.01 -6.65
N ALA A 149 -14.54 1.20 -6.25
CA ALA A 149 -15.13 2.44 -6.74
C ALA A 149 -14.89 2.64 -8.25
N CYS A 150 -13.68 2.38 -8.72
CA CYS A 150 -13.33 2.47 -10.15
C CYS A 150 -14.12 1.48 -11.02
N TRP A 151 -14.39 0.28 -10.50
CA TRP A 151 -15.22 -0.72 -11.17
C TRP A 151 -16.69 -0.28 -11.30
N ILE A 152 -17.27 0.25 -10.22
CA ILE A 152 -18.65 0.80 -10.25
C ILE A 152 -18.77 1.94 -11.26
N LEU A 153 -17.74 2.78 -11.37
CA LEU A 153 -17.68 3.91 -12.29
C LEU A 153 -17.30 3.53 -13.73
N ASN A 154 -17.14 2.23 -14.03
CA ASN A 154 -16.78 1.68 -15.34
C ASN A 154 -15.60 2.40 -16.01
N LYS A 155 -14.55 2.71 -15.23
CA LYS A 155 -13.38 3.45 -15.72
C LYS A 155 -12.49 2.56 -16.59
N LYS A 156 -11.87 3.13 -17.63
CA LYS A 156 -10.78 2.46 -18.34
C LYS A 156 -9.66 2.20 -17.32
N TYR A 157 -9.20 0.97 -17.23
CA TYR A 157 -8.08 0.63 -16.36
C TYR A 157 -7.02 -0.22 -17.06
N THR A 158 -5.82 -0.27 -16.49
CA THR A 158 -4.74 -1.20 -16.83
C THR A 158 -4.17 -1.78 -15.54
N ALA A 159 -3.96 -3.10 -15.51
CA ALA A 159 -3.33 -3.79 -14.39
C ALA A 159 -1.86 -4.09 -14.71
N ILE A 160 -0.96 -3.54 -13.90
CA ILE A 160 0.49 -3.75 -13.97
C ILE A 160 0.91 -4.44 -12.68
N LEU A 161 1.63 -5.56 -12.75
CA LEU A 161 2.05 -6.33 -11.59
C LEU A 161 3.49 -5.97 -11.21
N THR A 162 3.80 -5.94 -9.91
CA THR A 162 5.20 -5.93 -9.48
C THR A 162 5.86 -7.28 -9.86
N PRO A 163 7.19 -7.32 -10.08
CA PRO A 163 7.85 -8.53 -10.56
C PRO A 163 7.63 -9.76 -9.67
N SER A 164 7.55 -9.51 -8.36
CA SER A 164 7.37 -10.50 -7.30
C SER A 164 5.95 -11.08 -7.21
N PHE A 165 4.95 -10.46 -7.84
CA PHE A 165 3.54 -10.84 -7.71
C PHE A 165 3.13 -11.88 -8.77
N ASP A 166 2.32 -12.87 -8.38
CA ASP A 166 1.84 -13.92 -9.27
C ASP A 166 0.47 -13.55 -9.87
N TYR A 167 0.29 -13.79 -11.17
CA TYR A 167 -0.99 -13.62 -11.85
C TYR A 167 -2.13 -14.41 -11.18
N LYS A 168 -1.84 -15.58 -10.58
CA LYS A 168 -2.83 -16.40 -9.87
C LYS A 168 -3.37 -15.74 -8.60
N GLU A 169 -2.62 -14.78 -8.05
CA GLU A 169 -3.01 -14.04 -6.86
C GLU A 169 -3.91 -12.83 -7.19
N MET A 170 -4.06 -12.49 -8.47
CA MET A 170 -5.00 -11.46 -8.91
C MET A 170 -6.44 -11.87 -8.59
N LYS A 171 -7.10 -11.05 -7.78
CA LYS A 171 -8.49 -11.24 -7.33
C LYS A 171 -9.25 -9.91 -7.40
N GLY A 172 -10.56 -9.99 -7.21
CA GLY A 172 -11.42 -8.80 -7.07
C GLY A 172 -12.02 -8.30 -8.38
N ALA A 173 -12.32 -7.01 -8.43
CA ALA A 173 -13.05 -6.35 -9.52
C ALA A 173 -12.14 -6.04 -10.73
N ILE A 174 -11.42 -7.05 -11.20
CA ILE A 174 -10.52 -6.99 -12.36
C ILE A 174 -10.99 -8.05 -13.35
N ASN A 175 -11.14 -7.67 -14.61
CA ASN A 175 -11.44 -8.59 -15.70
C ASN A 175 -10.23 -9.50 -15.98
N PRO A 176 -10.33 -10.83 -15.74
CA PRO A 176 -9.24 -11.77 -16.01
C PRO A 176 -8.93 -11.91 -17.51
N ASN A 177 -9.86 -11.50 -18.39
CA ASN A 177 -9.66 -11.52 -19.85
C ASN A 177 -8.92 -10.29 -20.36
N GLN A 178 -8.67 -9.29 -19.51
CA GLN A 178 -7.89 -8.12 -19.90
C GLN A 178 -6.40 -8.41 -19.69
N ILE A 179 -5.58 -8.04 -20.68
CA ILE A 179 -4.13 -8.21 -20.60
C ILE A 179 -3.60 -7.40 -19.42
N SER A 180 -2.96 -8.10 -18.49
CA SER A 180 -2.11 -7.55 -17.44
C SER A 180 -0.68 -7.99 -17.71
N PHE A 181 0.28 -7.22 -17.21
CA PHE A 181 1.70 -7.51 -17.44
C PHE A 181 2.54 -7.13 -16.22
N LYS A 182 3.73 -7.73 -16.10
CA LYS A 182 4.69 -7.36 -15.05
C LYS A 182 5.45 -6.11 -15.46
N LEU A 183 5.72 -5.22 -14.50
CA LEU A 183 6.43 -3.96 -14.76
C LEU A 183 7.84 -4.15 -15.35
N ASN A 184 8.45 -5.33 -15.17
CA ASN A 184 9.74 -5.68 -15.77
C ASN A 184 9.64 -6.41 -17.13
N ASP A 185 8.45 -6.53 -17.71
CA ASP A 185 8.25 -7.02 -19.06
C ASP A 185 8.48 -5.87 -20.05
N LEU A 186 9.63 -5.90 -20.74
CA LEU A 186 10.09 -4.82 -21.61
C LEU A 186 9.12 -4.55 -22.77
N ASP A 187 8.64 -5.61 -23.43
CA ASP A 187 7.79 -5.50 -24.61
C ASP A 187 6.42 -4.94 -24.21
N ARG A 188 5.85 -5.45 -23.11
CA ARG A 188 4.56 -4.97 -22.60
C ARG A 188 4.62 -3.54 -22.06
N LEU A 189 5.72 -3.17 -21.40
CA LEU A 189 5.93 -1.80 -20.95
C LEU A 189 6.04 -0.83 -22.14
N TYR A 190 6.74 -1.25 -23.21
CA TYR A 190 6.81 -0.49 -24.46
C TYR A 190 5.42 -0.31 -25.09
N GLU A 191 4.66 -1.41 -25.26
CA GLU A 191 3.28 -1.38 -25.78
C GLU A 191 2.37 -0.45 -24.96
N PHE A 192 2.50 -0.50 -23.63
CA PHE A 192 1.74 0.37 -22.73
C PHE A 192 2.06 1.86 -22.96
N LEU A 193 3.34 2.23 -23.10
CA LEU A 193 3.72 3.63 -23.35
C LEU A 193 3.32 4.12 -24.75
N GLU A 194 3.35 3.25 -25.78
CA GLU A 194 2.81 3.59 -27.10
C GLU A 194 1.29 3.82 -27.04
N ASN A 195 0.55 2.99 -26.31
CA ASN A 195 -0.88 3.20 -26.08
C ASN A 195 -1.15 4.51 -25.34
N ALA A 196 -0.35 4.82 -24.30
CA ALA A 196 -0.41 6.12 -23.63
C ALA A 196 -0.16 7.29 -24.60
N ARG A 197 0.85 7.18 -25.47
CA ARG A 197 1.11 8.18 -26.51
C ARG A 197 -0.10 8.41 -27.41
N GLU A 198 -0.77 7.35 -27.84
CA GLU A 198 -1.95 7.44 -28.71
C GLU A 198 -3.16 8.05 -27.99
N VAL A 199 -3.45 7.58 -26.77
CA VAL A 199 -4.57 8.06 -25.94
C VAL A 199 -4.44 9.54 -25.64
N PHE A 200 -3.24 9.99 -25.27
CA PHE A 200 -2.96 11.38 -24.92
C PHE A 200 -2.52 12.23 -26.11
N LYS A 201 -2.52 11.67 -27.34
CA LYS A 201 -2.11 12.34 -28.58
C LYS A 201 -0.74 13.03 -28.50
N LEU A 202 0.21 12.35 -27.88
CA LEU A 202 1.57 12.85 -27.65
C LEU A 202 2.43 12.70 -28.91
N GLU A 203 3.41 13.59 -29.05
CA GLU A 203 4.39 13.53 -30.13
C GLU A 203 5.20 12.23 -30.07
N LYS A 204 5.56 11.69 -31.24
CA LYS A 204 6.37 10.49 -31.30
C LYS A 204 7.79 10.79 -30.80
N PRO A 205 8.28 10.08 -29.77
CA PRO A 205 9.64 10.27 -29.31
C PRO A 205 10.65 9.87 -30.40
N PRO A 206 11.83 10.51 -30.45
CA PRO A 206 12.80 10.29 -31.51
C PRO A 206 13.49 8.92 -31.42
N GLY A 207 13.65 8.25 -32.56
CA GLY A 207 14.51 7.08 -32.72
C GLY A 207 14.27 5.99 -31.66
N THR A 208 15.34 5.61 -30.96
CA THR A 208 15.32 4.55 -29.93
C THR A 208 15.07 5.08 -28.51
N PHE A 209 14.57 6.32 -28.35
CA PHE A 209 14.42 6.93 -27.03
C PHE A 209 13.50 6.10 -26.13
N LEU A 210 12.32 5.71 -26.65
CA LEU A 210 11.33 4.96 -25.89
C LEU A 210 11.89 3.62 -25.40
N VAL A 211 12.59 2.89 -26.28
CA VAL A 211 13.25 1.62 -25.93
C VAL A 211 14.27 1.83 -24.81
N LYS A 212 15.12 2.86 -24.90
CA LYS A 212 16.16 3.13 -23.90
C LYS A 212 15.59 3.45 -22.52
N ILE A 213 14.51 4.22 -22.46
CA ILE A 213 13.87 4.56 -21.17
C ILE A 213 13.17 3.33 -20.56
N CYS A 214 12.52 2.49 -21.38
CA CYS A 214 11.95 1.23 -20.92
C CYS A 214 13.02 0.28 -20.39
N GLU A 215 14.13 0.10 -21.13
CA GLU A 215 15.24 -0.74 -20.68
C GLU A 215 15.83 -0.26 -19.34
N GLN A 216 15.98 1.05 -19.16
CA GLN A 216 16.47 1.60 -17.89
C GLN A 216 15.48 1.35 -16.76
N ALA A 217 14.19 1.58 -16.97
CA ALA A 217 13.17 1.31 -15.97
C ALA A 217 13.11 -0.18 -15.62
N VAL A 218 13.16 -1.09 -16.60
CA VAL A 218 13.18 -2.54 -16.36
C VAL A 218 14.41 -2.94 -15.55
N ARG A 219 15.60 -2.37 -15.82
CA ARG A 219 16.80 -2.61 -14.99
C ARG A 219 16.58 -2.17 -13.55
N ASN A 220 16.04 -0.97 -13.33
CA ASN A 220 15.77 -0.46 -11.97
C ASN A 220 14.72 -1.32 -11.25
N VAL A 221 13.65 -1.71 -11.93
CA VAL A 221 12.58 -2.55 -11.40
C VAL A 221 13.09 -3.95 -11.05
N ASN A 222 13.97 -4.54 -11.86
CA ASN A 222 14.60 -5.82 -11.53
C ASN A 222 15.49 -5.70 -10.30
N GLN A 223 16.26 -4.62 -10.16
CA GLN A 223 17.07 -4.37 -8.97
C GLN A 223 16.19 -4.27 -7.71
N LEU A 224 15.08 -3.52 -7.78
CA LEU A 224 14.11 -3.43 -6.68
C LEU A 224 13.53 -4.80 -6.31
N ALA A 225 13.22 -5.64 -7.31
CA ALA A 225 12.68 -6.98 -7.07
C ALA A 225 13.71 -7.93 -6.45
N ASP A 226 14.98 -7.82 -6.86
CA ASP A 226 16.07 -8.59 -6.29
C ASP A 226 16.33 -8.18 -4.84
N ASP A 227 16.28 -6.88 -4.54
CA ASP A 227 16.40 -6.38 -3.17
C ASP A 227 15.20 -6.80 -2.31
N GLU A 228 13.95 -6.71 -2.81
CA GLU A 228 12.76 -7.20 -2.12
C GLU A 228 12.81 -8.71 -1.86
N LYS A 229 13.35 -9.49 -2.81
CA LYS A 229 13.57 -10.93 -2.66
C LYS A 229 14.66 -11.24 -1.65
N ARG A 230 15.74 -10.46 -1.62
CA ARG A 230 16.81 -10.57 -0.62
C ARG A 230 16.23 -10.28 0.76
N ASP A 231 15.54 -9.17 0.93
CA ASP A 231 14.97 -8.74 2.21
C ASP A 231 13.94 -9.75 2.75
N ARG A 232 13.11 -10.34 1.88
CA ARG A 232 12.21 -11.43 2.28
C ARG A 232 12.92 -12.66 2.81
N LYS A 233 14.15 -12.91 2.35
CA LYS A 233 15.01 -14.04 2.75
C LYS A 233 15.97 -13.70 3.90
N LEU A 234 16.08 -12.43 4.28
CA LEU A 234 16.91 -12.06 5.41
C LEU A 234 16.24 -12.51 6.71
N ILE A 235 17.03 -13.20 7.54
CA ILE A 235 16.68 -13.43 8.93
C ILE A 235 16.60 -12.07 9.61
N THR A 236 15.46 -11.75 10.20
CA THR A 236 15.27 -10.49 10.90
C THR A 236 15.21 -10.70 12.40
N CYS A 237 15.71 -9.71 13.14
CA CYS A 237 15.52 -9.58 14.57
C CYS A 237 14.95 -8.20 14.85
N HIS A 238 13.77 -8.15 15.46
CA HIS A 238 13.14 -6.91 15.88
C HIS A 238 13.08 -6.84 17.40
N LEU A 239 13.30 -5.64 17.92
CA LEU A 239 13.06 -5.34 19.32
C LEU A 239 11.55 -5.14 19.54
N GLU A 240 10.91 -6.04 20.28
CA GLU A 240 9.49 -5.90 20.62
C GLU A 240 9.25 -5.15 21.93
N GLY A 241 10.26 -5.09 22.79
CA GLY A 241 10.16 -4.35 24.03
C GLY A 241 11.42 -4.45 24.89
N ILE A 242 11.65 -3.39 25.66
CA ILE A 242 12.72 -3.32 26.67
C ILE A 242 12.11 -2.76 27.94
N ARG A 243 12.52 -3.30 29.08
CA ARG A 243 12.25 -2.71 30.39
C ARG A 243 13.36 -3.02 31.36
N ILE A 244 13.44 -2.24 32.43
CA ILE A 244 14.21 -2.61 33.63
C ILE A 244 13.46 -3.75 34.34
N ASP A 245 14.19 -4.74 34.85
CA ASP A 245 13.62 -5.82 35.64
C ASP A 245 13.00 -5.24 36.94
N PRO A 246 11.71 -5.48 37.21
CA PRO A 246 11.06 -4.99 38.43
C PRO A 246 11.69 -5.51 39.73
N LYS A 247 12.37 -6.67 39.69
CA LYS A 247 13.02 -7.30 40.85
C LYS A 247 14.49 -6.92 40.97
N GLU A 248 15.13 -6.58 39.86
CA GLU A 248 16.56 -6.28 39.77
C GLU A 248 16.78 -5.00 38.96
N SER A 249 16.90 -3.85 39.64
CA SER A 249 16.99 -2.53 38.98
C SER A 249 18.23 -2.34 38.09
N LEU A 250 19.21 -3.25 38.16
CA LEU A 250 20.43 -3.24 37.35
C LEU A 250 20.36 -4.21 36.14
N CYS A 251 19.20 -4.80 35.89
CA CYS A 251 18.98 -5.75 34.80
C CYS A 251 17.95 -5.20 33.81
N LEU A 252 18.22 -5.37 32.51
CA LEU A 252 17.28 -5.15 31.43
C LEU A 252 16.67 -6.47 31.00
N GLN A 253 15.36 -6.46 30.83
CA GLN A 253 14.63 -7.49 30.11
C GLN A 253 14.40 -7.00 28.68
N ILE A 254 14.97 -7.71 27.72
CA ILE A 254 14.86 -7.42 26.29
C ILE A 254 14.04 -8.53 25.65
N ARG A 255 12.99 -8.15 24.93
CA ARG A 255 12.14 -9.05 24.16
C ARG A 255 12.44 -8.86 22.68
N LEU A 256 12.90 -9.93 22.04
CA LEU A 256 13.25 -9.95 20.63
C LEU A 256 12.31 -10.87 19.86
N ARG A 257 11.97 -10.48 18.64
CA ARG A 257 11.32 -11.33 17.64
C ARG A 257 12.32 -11.67 16.54
N LEU A 258 12.70 -12.94 16.48
CA LEU A 258 13.54 -13.50 15.44
C LEU A 258 12.66 -14.18 14.40
N LYS A 259 12.90 -13.92 13.12
CA LYS A 259 12.18 -14.57 12.01
C LYS A 259 13.17 -15.26 11.09
N ASN A 260 13.01 -16.57 10.92
CA ASN A 260 13.69 -17.32 9.88
C ASN A 260 12.74 -17.44 8.67
N PRO A 261 12.99 -16.75 7.55
CA PRO A 261 12.18 -16.89 6.35
C PRO A 261 12.61 -18.06 5.43
N GLU A 262 13.69 -18.77 5.76
CA GLU A 262 14.23 -19.84 4.94
C GLU A 262 13.52 -21.18 5.18
N ASP A 263 13.62 -22.07 4.19
CA ASP A 263 13.06 -23.43 4.18
C ASP A 263 13.93 -24.47 4.91
N HIS A 264 14.92 -24.01 5.68
CA HIS A 264 15.83 -24.84 6.45
C HIS A 264 16.12 -24.22 7.81
N ASP A 265 16.58 -25.05 8.74
CA ASP A 265 16.94 -24.65 10.09
C ASP A 265 18.22 -23.82 10.10
N ILE A 266 18.27 -22.87 11.03
CA ILE A 266 19.38 -21.93 11.15
C ILE A 266 19.82 -21.85 12.61
N GLN A 267 21.13 -21.85 12.81
CA GLN A 267 21.76 -21.64 14.10
C GLN A 267 22.27 -20.20 14.20
N LEU A 268 21.77 -19.44 15.18
CA LEU A 268 22.29 -18.10 15.47
C LEU A 268 23.56 -18.22 16.31
N ASP A 269 24.67 -17.74 15.76
CA ASP A 269 26.00 -17.82 16.36
C ASP A 269 26.31 -16.58 17.20
N VAL A 270 25.94 -15.39 16.70
CA VAL A 270 26.19 -14.10 17.36
C VAL A 270 24.98 -13.21 17.23
N LEU A 271 24.58 -12.59 18.34
CA LEU A 271 23.57 -11.54 18.40
C LEU A 271 24.19 -10.30 19.04
N LYS A 272 24.22 -9.19 18.30
CA LYS A 272 24.66 -7.88 18.81
C LYS A 272 23.47 -6.94 18.86
N ILE A 273 23.34 -6.23 19.97
CA ILE A 273 22.28 -5.26 20.23
C ILE A 273 22.96 -3.96 20.64
N GLY A 274 22.76 -2.90 19.89
CA GLY A 274 23.10 -1.53 20.26
C GLY A 274 21.81 -0.75 20.45
N LEU A 275 21.70 -0.04 21.57
CA LEU A 275 20.55 0.79 21.93
C LEU A 275 21.03 2.19 22.22
N SER A 276 20.23 3.18 21.81
CA SER A 276 20.41 4.59 22.14
C SER A 276 19.14 5.16 22.76
N ASP A 277 19.32 6.04 23.73
CA ASP A 277 18.25 6.87 24.29
C ASP A 277 18.32 8.32 23.81
N GLU A 278 17.26 9.09 24.09
CA GLU A 278 17.15 10.51 23.74
C GLU A 278 18.22 11.39 24.41
N ASN A 279 18.80 10.93 25.52
CA ASN A 279 19.87 11.64 26.25
C ASN A 279 21.26 11.38 25.63
N GLY A 280 21.35 10.55 24.59
CA GLY A 280 22.59 10.16 23.94
C GLY A 280 23.37 9.07 24.69
N SER A 281 22.80 8.46 25.73
CA SER A 281 23.40 7.29 26.37
C SER A 281 23.19 6.06 25.50
N THR A 282 24.19 5.17 25.49
CA THR A 282 24.14 3.95 24.69
C THR A 282 24.34 2.71 25.54
N PHE A 283 23.69 1.63 25.12
CA PHE A 283 23.87 0.29 25.68
C PHE A 283 24.20 -0.68 24.55
N ASN A 284 25.33 -1.36 24.67
CA ASN A 284 25.76 -2.36 23.70
C ASN A 284 25.88 -3.72 24.38
N TYR A 285 25.24 -4.72 23.80
CA TYR A 285 25.27 -6.10 24.27
C TYR A 285 25.65 -7.03 23.12
N THR A 286 26.48 -8.02 23.41
CA THR A 286 26.82 -9.09 22.47
C THR A 286 26.62 -10.43 23.16
N LEU A 287 25.77 -11.26 22.57
CA LEU A 287 25.56 -12.64 22.98
C LEU A 287 26.32 -13.55 21.99
N GLN A 288 27.36 -14.23 22.50
CA GLN A 288 28.18 -15.17 21.74
C GLN A 288 28.75 -16.27 22.68
N PRO A 289 28.52 -17.57 22.38
CA PRO A 289 27.59 -18.05 21.37
C PRO A 289 26.15 -17.65 21.74
N ALA A 290 25.34 -17.31 20.75
CA ALA A 290 23.92 -17.08 20.99
C ALA A 290 23.16 -18.38 21.26
N ASP A 291 23.56 -19.47 20.59
CA ASP A 291 22.97 -20.81 20.75
C ASP A 291 21.44 -20.82 20.62
N ILE A 292 20.93 -20.01 19.69
CA ILE A 292 19.49 -19.93 19.39
C ILE A 292 19.26 -20.62 18.05
N LYS A 293 18.65 -21.81 18.09
CA LYS A 293 18.12 -22.47 16.90
C LYS A 293 16.82 -21.82 16.45
N LEU A 294 16.73 -21.48 15.16
CA LEU A 294 15.52 -21.02 14.49
C LEU A 294 15.12 -22.07 13.45
N TYR A 295 13.97 -22.71 13.65
CA TYR A 295 13.46 -23.69 12.71
C TYR A 295 13.04 -23.03 11.40
N SER A 296 12.94 -23.82 10.34
CA SER A 296 12.42 -23.36 9.05
C SER A 296 11.09 -22.60 9.20
N LEU A 297 11.00 -21.44 8.55
CA LEU A 297 9.82 -20.55 8.55
C LEU A 297 9.36 -20.09 9.95
N GLU A 298 10.18 -20.26 10.98
CA GLU A 298 9.81 -19.96 12.36
C GLU A 298 9.81 -18.44 12.65
N ASN A 299 8.83 -18.03 13.47
CA ASN A 299 8.78 -16.72 14.10
C ASN A 299 8.89 -16.90 15.62
N LYS A 300 10.11 -16.71 16.16
CA LYS A 300 10.47 -17.05 17.52
C LYS A 300 10.59 -15.80 18.39
N ILE A 301 10.03 -15.86 19.59
CA ILE A 301 10.23 -14.84 20.61
C ILE A 301 11.35 -15.29 21.56
N VAL A 302 12.33 -14.41 21.77
CA VAL A 302 13.45 -14.65 22.70
C VAL A 302 13.45 -13.56 23.77
N PHE A 303 13.60 -14.00 25.02
CA PHE A 303 13.76 -13.12 26.17
C PHE A 303 15.20 -13.17 26.65
N LEU A 304 15.82 -12.00 26.77
CA LEU A 304 17.16 -11.84 27.33
C LEU A 304 17.07 -11.05 28.62
N SER A 305 17.75 -11.52 29.66
CA SER A 305 18.00 -10.77 30.88
C SER A 305 19.47 -10.38 30.91
N VAL A 306 19.75 -9.08 30.92
CA VAL A 306 21.10 -8.55 30.71
C VAL A 306 21.41 -7.49 31.75
N LYS A 307 22.60 -7.51 32.34
CA LYS A 307 23.03 -6.46 33.28
C LYS A 307 23.32 -5.16 32.52
N ILE A 308 22.81 -4.04 33.04
CA ILE A 308 23.05 -2.68 32.52
C ILE A 308 24.54 -2.30 32.62
N GLY A 309 25.22 -2.77 33.67
CA GLY A 309 26.60 -2.38 33.96
C GLY A 309 26.71 -0.89 34.27
N ASP A 310 27.71 -0.22 33.70
CA ASP A 310 27.94 1.22 33.88
C ASP A 310 27.17 2.09 32.88
N SER A 311 26.37 1.49 32.00
CA SER A 311 25.57 2.24 31.05
C SER A 311 24.50 3.04 31.78
N LYS A 312 24.32 4.30 31.35
CA LYS A 312 23.24 5.18 31.81
C LYS A 312 22.00 5.11 30.92
N TYR A 313 21.94 4.13 30.03
CA TYR A 313 20.83 3.96 29.10
C TYR A 313 19.51 3.78 29.84
N GLU A 314 18.52 4.60 29.50
CA GLU A 314 17.18 4.52 30.07
C GLU A 314 16.17 3.95 29.06
N PRO A 315 15.59 2.76 29.32
CA PRO A 315 14.61 2.15 28.40
C PRO A 315 13.37 3.00 28.13
N TYR A 316 12.98 3.85 29.08
CA TYR A 316 11.82 4.74 28.94
C TYR A 316 12.05 5.87 27.94
N LEU A 317 13.33 6.20 27.67
CA LEU A 317 13.75 7.23 26.74
C LEU A 317 14.36 6.61 25.47
N HIS A 318 14.04 5.35 25.18
CA HIS A 318 14.58 4.66 24.03
C HIS A 318 14.26 5.40 22.73
N GLN A 319 15.30 5.70 21.95
CA GLN A 319 15.17 6.44 20.69
C GLN A 319 15.41 5.55 19.47
N SER A 320 16.43 4.69 19.51
CA SER A 320 16.79 3.87 18.37
C SER A 320 17.60 2.64 18.76
N GLU A 321 17.49 1.61 17.93
CA GLU A 321 18.18 0.35 18.06
C GLU A 321 18.95 -0.03 16.80
N LYS A 322 20.03 -0.79 17.00
CA LYS A 322 20.78 -1.46 15.95
C LYS A 322 20.99 -2.91 16.36
N ILE A 323 20.54 -3.85 15.52
CA ILE A 323 20.69 -5.27 15.79
C ILE A 323 21.47 -5.91 14.65
N ASP A 324 22.58 -6.56 14.96
CA ASP A 324 23.39 -7.31 14.00
C ASP A 324 23.39 -8.80 14.37
N LEU A 325 23.17 -9.66 13.36
CA LEU A 325 23.10 -11.12 13.51
C LEU A 325 24.24 -11.78 12.74
N LYS A 326 24.83 -12.84 13.31
CA LYS A 326 25.61 -13.83 12.56
C LYS A 326 25.02 -15.21 12.79
N PHE A 327 24.85 -15.94 11.71
CA PHE A 327 24.19 -17.24 11.72
C PHE A 327 24.82 -18.16 10.69
N SER A 328 24.60 -19.45 10.90
CA SER A 328 25.00 -20.51 10.00
C SER A 328 23.81 -21.43 9.73
N ARG A 329 23.76 -22.02 8.53
CA ARG A 329 22.77 -23.06 8.24
C ARG A 329 22.99 -24.21 9.21
N ASP A 330 21.94 -24.62 9.90
CA ASP A 330 22.03 -25.81 10.73
C ASP A 330 22.07 -27.05 9.83
N VAL A 331 23.10 -27.86 10.02
CA VAL A 331 23.38 -29.06 9.22
C VAL A 331 23.28 -30.34 10.05
N TRP A 332 22.79 -30.23 11.29
CA TRP A 332 22.75 -31.32 12.28
C TRP A 332 21.33 -31.70 12.72
#